data_AF-A0A1S9ZUR7-F1
#
_entry.id   AF-A0A1S9ZUR7-F1
#
_cell.length_a   1.000
_cell.length_b   1.000
_cell.length_c   1.000
_cell.angle_alpha   90.00
_cell.angle_beta   90.00
_cell.angle_gamma   90.00
#
_symmetry.space_group_name_H-M   'P 1'
#
loop_
_entity.id
_entity.type
_entity.pdbx_description
1 polymer ?
#
loop_
_entity_poly.entity_id
_entity_poly.type
_entity_poly.pdbx_seq_one_letter_code
_entity_poly.pdbx_strand_id
1 'polypeptide(L)'
;MTQTDKIKQVSAEILTLCESPNTALQAIHKIIGAGGAGELSWQVVYQRVMADQDVQGAYYLATFAQKIDDLPFDARPLIDMVMAHGDDALKNALLDKLPKQAKEQLSKSDAK
;
A
#
# COMPACT_ATOMS: atom_id res chain seq x y z
N MET A 1 -4.00 -10.85 -26.42
CA MET A 1 -3.40 -10.92 -25.08
C MET A 1 -4.53 -10.93 -24.07
N THR A 2 -4.67 -12.01 -23.30
CA THR A 2 -5.78 -12.13 -22.33
C THR A 2 -5.46 -11.33 -21.06
N GLN A 3 -6.48 -11.04 -20.24
CA GLN A 3 -6.27 -10.34 -18.95
C GLN A 3 -5.31 -11.11 -18.03
N THR A 4 -5.37 -12.43 -18.07
CA THR A 4 -4.47 -13.33 -17.34
C THR A 4 -3.01 -13.16 -17.80
N ASP A 5 -2.76 -12.99 -19.10
CA ASP A 5 -1.41 -12.78 -19.62
C ASP A 5 -0.84 -11.43 -19.16
N LYS A 6 -1.68 -10.38 -19.10
CA LYS A 6 -1.30 -9.05 -18.59
C LYS A 6 -0.90 -9.12 -17.11
N ILE A 7 -1.71 -9.78 -16.28
CA ILE A 7 -1.43 -9.93 -14.85
C ILE A 7 -0.12 -10.69 -14.63
N LYS A 8 0.13 -11.77 -15.38
CA LYS A 8 1.38 -12.54 -15.29
C LYS A 8 2.60 -11.70 -15.66
N GLN A 9 2.53 -10.98 -16.78
CA GLN A 9 3.63 -10.13 -17.22
C GLN A 9 3.94 -9.03 -16.19
N VAL A 10 2.90 -8.30 -15.75
CA VAL A 10 3.06 -7.21 -14.78
C VAL A 10 3.58 -7.72 -13.44
N SER A 11 3.16 -8.91 -13.01
CA SER A 11 3.69 -9.52 -11.79
C SER A 11 5.18 -9.81 -11.87
N ALA A 12 5.66 -10.35 -13.00
CA ALA A 12 7.10 -10.56 -13.21
C ALA A 12 7.88 -9.22 -13.22
N GLU A 13 7.33 -8.20 -13.88
CA GLU A 13 7.93 -6.85 -13.88
C GLU A 13 8.02 -6.24 -12.48
N ILE A 14 6.98 -6.41 -11.65
CA ILE A 14 6.95 -5.88 -10.28
C ILE A 14 8.00 -6.55 -9.41
N LEU A 15 8.15 -7.88 -9.52
CA LEU A 15 9.16 -8.63 -8.76
C LEU A 15 10.56 -8.07 -9.00
N THR A 16 10.94 -7.91 -10.27
CA THR A 16 12.24 -7.33 -10.63
C THR A 16 12.35 -5.86 -10.23
N LEU A 17 11.28 -5.09 -10.40
CA LEU A 17 11.28 -3.66 -10.07
C LEU A 17 11.53 -3.41 -8.57
N CYS A 18 10.88 -4.19 -7.71
CA CYS A 18 10.99 -4.06 -6.25
C CYS A 18 12.31 -4.55 -5.66
N GLU A 19 13.21 -5.13 -6.46
CA GLU A 19 14.60 -5.40 -6.05
C GLU A 19 15.39 -4.10 -5.87
N SER A 20 14.99 -3.01 -6.54
CA SER A 20 15.64 -1.70 -6.45
C SER A 20 14.92 -0.77 -5.47
N PRO A 21 15.65 0.02 -4.64
CA PRO A 21 15.04 1.00 -3.73
C PRO A 21 14.24 2.09 -4.45
N ASN A 22 13.29 2.69 -3.75
CA ASN A 22 12.43 3.80 -4.19
C ASN A 22 11.56 3.49 -5.42
N THR A 23 11.20 2.22 -5.60
CA THR A 23 10.41 1.76 -6.75
C THR A 23 8.96 1.38 -6.39
N ALA A 24 8.61 1.42 -5.11
CA ALA A 24 7.32 0.97 -4.60
C ALA A 24 6.14 1.69 -5.27
N LEU A 25 6.18 3.02 -5.35
CA LEU A 25 5.13 3.81 -6.01
C LEU A 25 4.96 3.44 -7.49
N GLN A 26 6.07 3.20 -8.21
CA GLN A 26 6.02 2.78 -9.60
C GLN A 26 5.39 1.38 -9.75
N ALA A 27 5.70 0.46 -8.83
CA ALA A 27 5.08 -0.85 -8.79
C ALA A 27 3.57 -0.76 -8.53
N ILE A 28 3.13 0.08 -7.58
CA ILE A 28 1.71 0.33 -7.29
C ILE A 28 0.97 0.83 -8.54
N HIS A 29 1.53 1.81 -9.26
CA HIS A 29 0.92 2.31 -10.50
C HIS A 29 0.79 1.24 -11.57
N LYS A 30 1.79 0.36 -11.72
CA LYS A 30 1.72 -0.77 -12.65
C LYS A 30 0.61 -1.74 -12.28
N ILE A 31 0.44 -2.06 -11.00
CA ILE A 31 -0.62 -2.93 -10.51
C ILE A 31 -2.01 -2.34 -10.84
N ILE A 32 -2.22 -1.06 -10.53
CA ILE A 32 -3.49 -0.37 -10.78
C ILE A 32 -3.78 -0.32 -12.28
N GLY A 33 -2.79 0.03 -13.11
CA GLY A 33 -2.95 0.09 -14.57
C GLY A 33 -3.25 -1.27 -15.22
N ALA A 34 -2.77 -2.36 -14.61
CA ALA A 34 -3.04 -3.72 -15.05
C ALA A 34 -4.42 -4.25 -14.60
N GLY A 35 -5.08 -3.55 -13.66
CA GLY A 35 -6.29 -4.02 -13.00
C GLY A 35 -6.04 -5.12 -11.96
N GLY A 36 -4.80 -5.23 -11.47
CA GLY A 36 -4.39 -6.22 -10.48
C GLY A 36 -3.03 -6.85 -10.77
N ALA A 37 -2.52 -7.57 -9.79
CA ALA A 37 -1.30 -8.35 -9.88
C ALA A 37 -1.44 -9.60 -9.00
N GLY A 38 -0.54 -10.58 -9.19
CA GLY A 38 -0.48 -11.75 -8.33
C GLY A 38 -0.16 -11.39 -6.89
N GLU A 39 -0.49 -12.29 -5.96
CA GLU A 39 -0.31 -12.12 -4.52
C GLU A 39 1.12 -11.74 -4.13
N LEU A 40 2.11 -12.45 -4.68
CA LEU A 40 3.52 -12.20 -4.42
C LEU A 40 3.94 -10.77 -4.82
N SER A 41 3.36 -10.23 -5.89
CA SER A 41 3.62 -8.86 -6.34
C SER A 41 3.23 -7.84 -5.26
N TRP A 42 2.06 -8.02 -4.64
CA TRP A 42 1.62 -7.17 -3.54
C TRP A 42 2.53 -7.26 -2.33
N GLN A 43 3.00 -8.47 -2.00
CA GLN A 43 3.94 -8.67 -0.90
C GLN A 43 5.27 -7.97 -1.13
N VAL A 44 5.87 -8.09 -2.33
CA VAL A 44 7.15 -7.40 -2.60
C VAL A 44 6.99 -5.89 -2.65
N VAL A 45 5.86 -5.36 -3.14
CA VAL A 45 5.58 -3.92 -3.06
C VAL A 45 5.49 -3.48 -1.60
N TYR A 46 4.75 -4.22 -0.76
CA TYR A 46 4.64 -3.93 0.66
C TYR A 46 6.03 -3.92 1.33
N GLN A 47 6.85 -4.94 1.10
CA GLN A 47 8.21 -5.01 1.65
C GLN A 47 9.06 -3.82 1.18
N ARG A 48 8.94 -3.42 -0.08
CA ARG A 48 9.67 -2.28 -0.64
C ARG A 48 9.23 -0.96 -0.01
N VAL A 49 7.92 -0.74 0.17
CA VAL A 49 7.38 0.42 0.90
C VAL A 49 7.96 0.50 2.31
N MET A 50 7.92 -0.62 3.04
CA MET A 50 8.41 -0.68 4.41
C MET A 50 9.92 -0.43 4.49
N ALA A 51 10.68 -1.00 3.55
CA ALA A 51 12.13 -0.88 3.52
C ALA A 51 12.61 0.51 3.03
N ASP A 52 11.84 1.20 2.18
CA ASP A 52 12.11 2.59 1.77
C ASP A 52 11.55 3.63 2.73
N GLN A 53 10.71 3.22 3.69
CA GLN A 53 9.86 4.12 4.46
C GLN A 53 9.06 5.07 3.53
N ASP A 54 8.57 4.54 2.41
CA ASP A 54 7.85 5.30 1.39
C ASP A 54 6.45 5.64 1.90
N VAL A 55 6.31 6.84 2.46
CA VAL A 55 5.06 7.34 3.05
C VAL A 55 3.94 7.43 2.01
N GLN A 56 4.26 7.77 0.76
CA GLN A 56 3.26 7.84 -0.31
C GLN A 56 2.79 6.44 -0.70
N GLY A 57 3.74 5.51 -0.86
CA GLY A 57 3.43 4.09 -1.08
C GLY A 57 2.59 3.50 0.05
N ALA A 58 2.90 3.83 1.30
CA ALA A 58 2.15 3.41 2.48
C ALA A 58 0.72 3.94 2.47
N TYR A 59 0.51 5.22 2.12
CA TYR A 59 -0.82 5.80 1.96
C TYR A 59 -1.66 5.07 0.91
N TYR A 60 -1.07 4.77 -0.24
CA TYR A 60 -1.76 4.04 -1.31
C TYR A 60 -2.15 2.63 -0.88
N LEU A 61 -1.23 1.87 -0.30
CA LEU A 61 -1.51 0.50 0.16
C LEU A 61 -2.53 0.49 1.31
N ALA A 62 -2.41 1.39 2.29
CA ALA A 62 -3.36 1.51 3.39
C ALA A 62 -4.77 1.86 2.90
N THR A 63 -4.87 2.78 1.92
CA THR A 63 -6.13 3.14 1.28
C THR A 63 -6.75 1.96 0.51
N PHE A 64 -5.91 1.23 -0.23
CA PHE A 64 -6.33 0.06 -0.99
C PHE A 64 -6.84 -1.04 -0.06
N ALA A 65 -6.16 -1.22 1.08
CA ALA A 65 -6.53 -2.19 2.09
C ALA A 65 -7.94 -1.97 2.68
N GLN A 66 -8.44 -0.75 2.68
CA GLN A 66 -9.81 -0.48 3.15
C GLN A 66 -10.91 -1.00 2.19
N LYS A 67 -10.54 -1.40 0.96
CA LYS A 67 -11.49 -1.82 -0.08
C LYS A 67 -11.50 -3.33 -0.31
N ILE A 68 -10.58 -4.07 0.31
CA ILE A 68 -10.37 -5.49 0.05
C ILE A 68 -10.23 -6.22 1.38
N ASP A 69 -11.03 -7.27 1.55
CA ASP A 69 -11.07 -8.05 2.80
C ASP A 69 -9.92 -9.06 2.92
N ASP A 70 -9.37 -9.55 1.80
CA ASP A 70 -8.35 -10.61 1.78
C ASP A 70 -7.03 -10.10 1.19
N LEU A 71 -6.29 -9.34 2.00
CA LEU A 71 -5.00 -8.78 1.62
C LEU A 71 -3.85 -9.71 2.02
N PRO A 72 -2.82 -9.84 1.17
CA PRO A 72 -1.66 -10.66 1.51
C PRO A 72 -0.63 -9.93 2.39
N PHE A 73 -1.02 -8.82 3.04
CA PHE A 73 -0.19 -8.00 3.91
C PHE A 73 -1.02 -7.28 4.98
N ASP A 74 -0.36 -6.88 6.07
CA ASP A 74 -0.98 -6.07 7.13
C ASP A 74 -0.98 -4.58 6.76
N ALA A 75 -2.16 -3.96 6.80
CA ALA A 75 -2.32 -2.54 6.52
C ALA A 75 -1.91 -1.65 7.71
N ARG A 76 -1.84 -2.19 8.93
CA ARG A 76 -1.60 -1.41 10.14
C ARG A 76 -0.26 -0.68 10.13
N PRO A 77 0.89 -1.32 9.80
CA PRO A 77 2.18 -0.64 9.75
C PRO A 77 2.23 0.49 8.71
N LEU A 78 1.44 0.37 7.63
CA LEU A 78 1.34 1.37 6.59
C LEU A 78 0.57 2.61 7.08
N ILE A 79 -0.54 2.39 7.81
CA ILE A 79 -1.30 3.47 8.44
C ILE A 79 -0.41 4.20 9.44
N ASP A 80 0.28 3.45 10.31
CA ASP A 80 1.14 4.04 11.34
C ASP A 80 2.28 4.86 10.71
N MET A 81 2.88 4.39 9.61
CA MET A 81 3.89 5.14 8.85
C MET A 81 3.36 6.46 8.30
N VAL A 82 2.16 6.47 7.72
CA VAL A 82 1.52 7.68 7.21
C VAL A 82 1.19 8.65 8.34
N MET A 83 0.69 8.15 9.47
CA MET A 83 0.36 8.98 10.61
C MET A 83 1.61 9.59 11.27
N ALA A 84 2.72 8.85 11.31
CA ALA A 84 3.98 9.32 11.86
C ALA A 84 4.71 10.30 10.94
N HIS A 85 4.78 10.01 9.63
CA HIS A 85 5.70 10.70 8.70
C HIS A 85 5.02 11.46 7.55
N GLY A 86 3.70 11.29 7.35
CA GLY A 86 2.94 12.03 6.34
C GLY A 86 2.82 13.52 6.65
N ASP A 87 2.53 14.31 5.63
CA ASP A 87 2.04 15.67 5.83
C ASP A 87 0.57 15.67 6.27
N ASP A 88 0.09 16.81 6.78
CA ASP A 88 -1.28 16.93 7.29
C ASP A 88 -2.34 16.64 6.22
N ALA A 89 -2.05 16.93 4.95
CA ALA A 89 -2.98 16.65 3.86
C ALA A 89 -3.13 15.14 3.63
N LEU A 90 -2.03 14.40 3.64
CA LEU A 90 -1.99 12.96 3.47
C LEU A 90 -2.63 12.24 4.67
N LYS A 91 -2.34 12.70 5.89
CA LYS A 91 -2.95 12.17 7.11
C LYS A 91 -4.46 12.35 7.09
N ASN A 92 -4.94 13.56 6.80
CA ASN A 92 -6.37 13.84 6.72
C ASN A 92 -7.04 13.03 5.61
N ALA A 93 -6.40 12.91 4.44
CA ALA A 93 -6.91 12.09 3.35
C ALA A 93 -7.00 10.60 3.70
N LEU A 94 -6.05 10.07 4.46
CA LEU A 94 -6.10 8.69 4.95
C LEU A 94 -7.22 8.53 5.98
N LEU A 95 -7.28 9.42 6.97
CA LEU A 95 -8.30 9.41 7.99
C LEU A 95 -9.69 9.44 7.37
N ASP A 96 -9.93 10.26 6.34
CA ASP A 96 -11.23 10.30 5.64
C ASP A 96 -11.65 8.97 5.02
N LYS A 97 -10.69 8.15 4.60
CA LYS A 97 -10.92 6.85 3.96
C LYS A 97 -11.05 5.70 4.95
N LEU A 98 -10.55 5.85 6.18
CA LEU A 98 -10.68 4.84 7.22
C LEU A 98 -12.13 4.76 7.75
N PRO A 99 -12.64 3.56 8.08
CA PRO A 99 -13.92 3.41 8.76
C PRO A 99 -13.87 4.08 10.13
N LYS A 100 -15.00 4.60 10.61
CA LYS A 100 -15.09 5.36 11.88
C LYS A 100 -14.43 4.62 13.05
N GLN A 101 -14.62 3.30 13.13
CA GLN A 101 -14.03 2.45 14.17
C GLN A 101 -12.49 2.46 14.17
N ALA A 102 -11.86 2.51 12.99
CA ALA A 102 -10.40 2.59 12.88
C ALA A 102 -9.87 3.97 13.32
N LYS A 103 -10.61 5.05 13.01
CA LYS A 103 -10.25 6.42 13.44
C LYS A 103 -10.23 6.55 14.97
N GLU A 104 -11.19 5.94 15.66
CA GLU A 104 -11.31 5.97 17.12
C GLU A 104 -10.21 5.17 17.85
N GLN A 105 -9.57 4.20 17.19
CA GLN A 105 -8.46 3.45 17.76
C GLN A 105 -7.12 4.17 17.61
N LEU A 106 -6.97 4.99 16.56
CA LEU A 106 -5.79 5.82 16.35
C LEU A 106 -5.70 6.93 17.40
N SER A 107 -6.83 7.62 17.70
CA SER A 107 -6.85 8.71 18.68
C SER A 107 -6.63 8.28 20.14
N LYS A 108 -6.82 6.99 20.46
CA LYS A 108 -6.59 6.45 21.81
C LYS A 108 -5.14 6.04 22.05
N SER A 109 -4.31 5.98 21.02
CA SER A 109 -2.91 5.53 21.14
C SER A 109 -1.97 6.65 21.61
N ASP A 110 -2.39 7.92 21.55
CA ASP A 110 -1.63 9.09 22.04
C ASP A 110 -1.88 9.41 23.53
N ALA A 111 -2.66 8.59 24.24
CA ALA A 111 -3.09 8.87 25.62
C ALA A 111 -2.43 7.97 26.69
N LYS A 112 -1.28 7.36 26.41
CA LYS A 112 -0.55 6.55 27.41
C LYS A 112 0.92 6.91 27.52
#